data_AF-H8I6A7-F1
#
_entry.id   AF-H8I6A7-F1
#
_cell.length_a   1.000
_cell.length_b   1.000
_cell.length_c   1.000
_cell.angle_alpha   90.00
_cell.angle_beta   90.00
_cell.angle_gamma   90.00
#
_symmetry.space_group_name_H-M   'P 1'
#
loop_
_entity.id
_entity.type
_entity.pdbx_description
1 polymer ?
#
loop_
_entity_poly.entity_id
_entity_poly.type
_entity_poly.pdbx_seq_one_letter_code
_entity_poly.pdbx_strand_id
1 'polypeptide(L)' 'MARFPEAEARKLNVLICRKCNARNALRATRCRKCGYTGLRPKKKELKA' A
#
# COMPACT_ATOMS: atom_id res chain seq x y z
N MET A 1 -19.85 -8.03 4.64
CA MET A 1 -18.83 -7.59 5.61
C MET A 1 -19.11 -6.14 5.99
N ALA A 2 -19.12 -5.82 7.28
CA ALA A 2 -19.26 -4.43 7.73
C ALA A 2 -18.07 -3.60 7.20
N ARG A 3 -18.35 -2.49 6.53
CA ARG A 3 -17.34 -1.56 6.02
C ARG A 3 -17.04 -0.52 7.10
N PHE A 4 -15.77 -0.36 7.43
CA PHE A 4 -15.30 0.61 8.43
C PHE A 4 -14.41 1.65 7.73
N PRO A 5 -14.95 2.81 7.32
CA PRO A 5 -14.25 3.75 6.46
C PRO A 5 -12.94 4.26 7.08
N GLU A 6 -12.90 4.45 8.40
CA GLU A 6 -11.70 4.90 9.13
C GLU A 6 -10.57 3.86 9.09
N ALA A 7 -10.90 2.59 9.25
CA ALA A 7 -9.94 1.49 9.23
C ALA A 7 -9.39 1.26 7.82
N GLU A 8 -10.25 1.40 6.80
CA GLU A 8 -9.86 1.31 5.39
C GLU A 8 -8.89 2.43 5.01
N ALA A 9 -9.20 3.67 5.41
CA ALA A 9 -8.35 4.81 5.16
C ALA A 9 -6.95 4.68 5.79
N ARG A 10 -6.83 4.02 6.96
CA ARG A 10 -5.52 3.78 7.60
C ARG A 10 -4.76 2.59 7.03
N LYS A 11 -5.41 1.47 6.72
CA LYS A 11 -4.73 0.21 6.39
C LYS A 11 -4.55 -0.04 4.89
N LEU A 12 -5.34 0.59 4.04
CA LEU A 12 -5.37 0.33 2.60
C LEU A 12 -4.73 1.44 1.76
N ASN A 13 -4.64 2.66 2.28
CA ASN A 13 -3.99 3.80 1.63
C ASN A 13 -2.47 3.77 1.77
N VAL A 14 -1.85 2.68 1.30
CA VAL A 14 -0.38 2.51 1.32
C VAL A 14 0.10 1.93 -0.01
N LEU A 15 1.35 2.25 -0.34
CA LEU A 15 2.06 1.65 -1.46
C LEU A 15 2.92 0.49 -0.97
N ILE A 16 2.95 -0.61 -1.74
CA ILE A 16 3.77 -1.78 -1.47
C ILE A 16 4.90 -1.83 -2.50
N CYS A 17 6.14 -1.98 -2.06
CA CYS A 17 7.25 -2.20 -2.99
C CYS A 17 7.14 -3.58 -3.67
N ARG A 18 7.31 -3.64 -5.00
CA ARG A 18 7.32 -4.92 -5.73
C ARG A 18 8.56 -5.78 -5.47
N LYS A 19 9.65 -5.19 -4.93
CA LYS A 19 10.92 -5.89 -4.65
C LYS A 19 11.02 -6.43 -3.23
N CYS A 20 10.72 -5.60 -2.21
CA CYS A 20 10.91 -5.96 -0.80
C CYS A 20 9.62 -5.95 0.04
N ASN A 21 8.46 -5.79 -0.60
CA ASN A 21 7.13 -5.77 0.02
C ASN A 21 6.93 -4.77 1.17
N ALA A 22 7.84 -3.79 1.31
CA ALA A 22 7.72 -2.75 2.33
C ALA A 22 6.52 -1.84 2.06
N ARG A 23 5.85 -1.41 3.13
CA ARG A 23 4.78 -0.40 3.09
C ARG A 23 5.41 0.99 3.06
N ASN A 24 5.07 1.76 2.03
CA ASN A 24 5.48 3.13 1.82
C ASN A 24 4.25 4.05 1.80
N ALA A 25 4.48 5.34 2.05
CA ALA A 25 3.45 6.37 1.95
C ALA A 25 2.90 6.47 0.53
N LEU A 26 1.67 6.96 0.37
CA LEU A 26 1.04 7.18 -0.94
C LEU A 26 1.81 8.15 -1.84
N ARG A 27 2.52 9.12 -1.25
CA ARG A 27 3.33 10.11 -1.97
C ARG A 27 4.79 9.67 -2.15
N ALA A 28 5.15 8.43 -1.80
CA ALA A 28 6.52 7.96 -1.93
C ALA A 28 6.85 7.71 -3.41
N THR A 29 7.95 8.29 -3.89
CA THR A 29 8.50 8.05 -5.24
C THR A 29 9.45 6.85 -5.27
N ARG A 30 10.01 6.47 -4.12
CA ARG A 30 10.93 5.34 -3.95
C ARG A 30 10.65 4.56 -2.67
N CYS A 31 11.01 3.28 -2.65
CA CYS A 31 10.89 2.48 -1.45
C CYS A 31 11.89 2.93 -0.38
N ARG A 32 11.40 3.14 0.85
CA ARG A 32 12.21 3.56 2.01
C ARG A 32 13.30 2.57 2.43
N LYS A 33 13.19 1.30 2.04
CA LYS A 33 14.14 0.24 2.41
C LYS A 33 15.16 -0.05 1.31
N CYS A 34 14.69 -0.26 0.08
CA CYS A 34 15.55 -0.76 -1.00
C CYS A 34 15.80 0.25 -2.13
N GLY A 35 15.24 1.46 -2.04
CA GLY A 35 15.38 2.49 -3.08
C GLY A 35 14.62 2.23 -4.40
N TYR A 36 14.01 1.05 -4.56
CA TYR A 36 13.28 0.68 -5.78
C TYR A 36 12.04 1.56 -6.00
N THR A 37 11.83 2.03 -7.24
CA THR A 37 10.75 2.95 -7.63
C THR A 37 9.46 2.23 -8.03
N GLY A 38 9.51 0.92 -8.31
CA GLY A 38 8.34 0.12 -8.65
C GLY A 38 7.45 -0.18 -7.44
N LEU A 39 6.67 0.82 -7.03
CA LEU A 39 5.66 0.74 -5.97
C LEU A 39 4.28 0.45 -6.56
N ARG A 40 3.51 -0.44 -5.93
CA ARG A 40 2.12 -0.75 -6.30
C ARG A 40 1.14 -0.32 -5.21
N PRO A 41 -0.08 0.12 -5.52
CA PRO A 41 -1.11 0.31 -4.52
C PRO A 41 -1.51 -1.03 -3.89
N LYS A 42 -1.81 -1.00 -2.59
CA LYS A 42 -2.43 -2.13 -1.92
C LYS A 42 -3.87 -2.30 -2.44
N LYS A 43 -4.29 -3.54 -2.68
CA LYS A 43 -5.65 -3.85 -3.10
C LYS A 43 -6.62 -3.44 -1.99
N LYS A 44 -7.66 -2.69 -2.37
CA LYS A 44 -8.74 -2.27 -1.46
C LYS A 44 -9.81 -3.35 -1.34
N GLU A 45 -10.05 -4.07 -2.43
CA GLU A 45 -11.07 -5.11 -2.50
C GLU A 45 -10.44 -6.51 -2.39
N LEU A 46 -11.09 -7.40 -1.65
CA LEU A 46 -10.80 -8.83 -1.77
C LEU A 46 -11.29 -9.29 -3.15
N LYS A 47 -10.45 -10.01 -3.88
CA LYS A 47 -10.92 -10.74 -5.05
C LYS A 47 -11.83 -11.88 -4.55
N ALA A 48 -13.02 -11.99 -5.13
CA ALA A 48 -13.88 -13.16 -5.02
C ALA A 48 -13.17 -14.40 -5.57
#